data_AF-A0A6G3XV97-F1
#
_entry.id   AF-A0A6G3XV97-F1
#
_cell.length_a   1.000
_cell.length_b   1.000
_cell.length_c   1.000
_cell.angle_alpha   90.00
_cell.angle_beta   90.00
_cell.angle_gamma   90.00
#
_symmetry.space_group_name_H-M   'P 1'
#
loop_
_entity.id
_entity.type
_entity.pdbx_description
1 polymer ?
#
loop_
_entity_poly.entity_id
_entity_poly.type
_entity_poly.pdbx_seq_one_letter_code
_entity_poly.pdbx_strand_id
1 'polypeptide(L)'
;YRACVYGRIAARLAGTRATVATEHSLGRAEIEGRPLTRSIRALYLTTERLGAATVAVSSTVAGRLRDWGVPADRIRLVPNGIDADRFRFDPERRAA
;
A
#
# COMPACT_ATOMS: atom_id res chain seq x y z
N TYR A 1 2.77 -5.71 -2.17
CA TYR A 1 4.19 -5.98 -1.92
C TYR A 1 5.06 -6.01 -3.17
N ARG A 2 4.86 -6.94 -4.12
CA ARG A 2 5.78 -7.10 -5.27
C ARG A 2 5.85 -5.87 -6.15
N ALA A 3 4.70 -5.25 -6.42
CA ALA A 3 4.63 -3.98 -7.14
C ALA A 3 5.42 -2.86 -6.43
N CYS A 4 5.36 -2.80 -5.09
CA CYS A 4 6.11 -1.83 -4.29
C CYS A 4 7.63 -2.08 -4.38
N VAL A 5 8.08 -3.33 -4.27
CA VAL A 5 9.51 -3.69 -4.32
C VAL A 5 10.07 -3.46 -5.73
N TYR A 6 9.50 -4.14 -6.73
CA TYR A 6 10.03 -4.10 -8.10
C TYR A 6 9.81 -2.75 -8.76
N GLY A 7 8.65 -2.12 -8.55
CA GLY A 7 8.33 -0.82 -9.13
C GLY A 7 9.30 0.27 -8.66
N ARG A 8 9.63 0.32 -7.37
CA ARG A 8 10.60 1.30 -6.84
C ARG A 8 12.02 1.05 -7.35
N ILE A 9 12.45 -0.20 -7.49
CA ILE A 9 13.76 -0.55 -8.09
C ILE A 9 13.79 -0.12 -9.56
N ALA A 10 12.77 -0.50 -10.34
CA ALA A 10 12.68 -0.15 -11.76
C ALA A 10 12.66 1.37 -11.96
N ALA A 11 11.86 2.10 -11.16
CA ALA A 11 11.82 3.55 -11.22
C ALA A 11 13.18 4.18 -10.89
N ARG A 12 13.91 3.65 -9.90
CA ARG A 12 15.27 4.11 -9.58
C ARG A 12 16.23 3.90 -10.75
N LEU A 13 16.21 2.71 -11.37
CA LEU A 13 17.06 2.39 -12.53
C LEU A 13 16.72 3.27 -13.74
N ALA A 14 15.44 3.65 -13.89
CA ALA A 14 14.97 4.58 -14.89
C ALA A 14 15.21 6.07 -14.54
N GLY A 15 15.91 6.39 -13.45
CA GLY A 15 16.18 7.77 -13.03
C GLY A 15 14.96 8.52 -12.46
N THR A 16 13.83 7.84 -12.23
CA THR A 16 12.60 8.42 -11.70
C THR A 16 12.66 8.51 -10.18
N ARG A 17 12.83 9.72 -9.66
CA ARG A 17 12.98 9.96 -8.22
C ARG A 17 11.65 10.14 -7.48
N ALA A 18 10.61 10.60 -8.16
CA ALA A 18 9.28 10.89 -7.58
C ALA A 18 8.35 9.66 -7.62
N THR A 19 8.78 8.53 -7.05
CA THR A 19 7.97 7.30 -7.08
C THR A 19 7.07 7.21 -5.86
N VAL A 20 5.76 7.06 -6.08
CA VAL A 20 4.79 6.75 -5.02
C VAL A 20 4.31 5.32 -5.20
N ALA A 21 4.19 4.59 -4.11
CA ALA A 21 3.62 3.24 -4.11
C ALA A 21 2.40 3.18 -3.20
N THR A 22 1.37 2.43 -3.60
CA THR A 22 0.18 2.21 -2.78
C THR A 22 0.22 0.80 -2.19
N GLU A 23 0.06 0.70 -0.87
CA GLU A 23 0.02 -0.57 -0.15
C GLU A 23 -1.43 -0.93 0.18
N HIS A 24 -1.83 -2.13 -0.24
CA HIS A 24 -3.18 -2.68 -0.06
C HIS A 24 -3.19 -3.96 0.78
N SER A 25 -2.06 -4.66 0.88
CA SER A 25 -2.06 -6.09 1.22
C SER A 25 -1.16 -6.44 2.40
N LEU A 26 -0.66 -5.44 3.14
CA LEU A 26 0.14 -5.70 4.33
C LEU A 26 -0.76 -6.28 5.44
N GLY A 27 -0.62 -7.58 5.68
CA GLY A 27 -1.27 -8.31 6.77
C GLY A 27 -0.54 -8.13 8.11
N ARG A 28 -1.09 -8.72 9.18
CA ARG A 28 -0.43 -8.73 10.50
C ARG A 28 0.80 -9.66 10.52
N ALA A 29 0.69 -10.83 9.90
CA ALA A 29 1.73 -11.86 9.88
C ALA A 29 2.05 -12.36 8.47
N GLU A 30 1.35 -11.85 7.46
CA GLU A 30 1.50 -12.28 6.07
C GLU A 30 1.48 -11.10 5.09
N ILE A 31 2.02 -11.34 3.91
CA ILE A 31 1.95 -10.43 2.77
C ILE A 31 1.80 -11.22 1.49
N GLU A 32 0.75 -10.91 0.71
CA GLU A 32 0.42 -11.66 -0.52
C GLU A 32 0.37 -13.19 -0.27
N GLY A 33 -0.22 -13.61 0.86
CA GLY A 33 -0.35 -15.03 1.25
C GLY A 33 0.95 -15.71 1.72
N ARG A 34 2.02 -14.94 1.99
CA ARG A 34 3.31 -15.47 2.47
C ARG A 34 3.65 -14.95 3.86
N PRO A 35 4.26 -15.77 4.74
CA PRO A 35 4.69 -15.32 6.06
C PRO A 35 5.62 -14.11 6.00
N LEU A 36 5.43 -13.16 6.91
CA LEU A 36 6.31 -12.01 7.09
C LEU A 36 7.61 -12.44 7.78
N THR A 37 8.63 -12.75 6.99
CA THR A 37 9.97 -13.04 7.51
C THR A 37 10.80 -11.77 7.69
N ARG A 38 11.89 -11.87 8.48
CA ARG A 38 12.86 -10.76 8.64
C ARG A 38 13.45 -10.34 7.28
N SER A 39 13.71 -11.28 6.38
CA SER A 39 14.27 -10.99 5.05
C SER A 39 13.28 -10.25 4.16
N ILE A 40 12.00 -10.65 4.17
CA ILE A 40 10.92 -9.95 3.44
C ILE A 40 10.76 -8.52 3.98
N ARG A 41 10.78 -8.35 5.30
CA ARG A 41 10.74 -7.04 5.95
C ARG A 41 11.93 -6.18 5.54
N ALA A 42 13.15 -6.72 5.59
CA ALA A 42 14.36 -5.99 5.20
C ALA A 42 14.28 -5.56 3.72
N LEU A 43 13.88 -6.46 2.82
CA LEU A 43 13.69 -6.16 1.40
C LEU A 43 12.62 -5.08 1.17
N TYR A 44 11.51 -5.14 1.91
CA TYR A 44 10.49 -4.11 1.82
C TYR A 44 11.02 -2.74 2.26
N LEU A 45 11.65 -2.66 3.43
CA LEU A 45 12.14 -1.41 3.99
C LEU A 45 13.27 -0.79 3.16
N THR A 46 14.18 -1.61 2.62
CA THR A 46 15.26 -1.10 1.75
C THR A 46 14.71 -0.52 0.47
N THR A 47 13.73 -1.18 -0.15
CA THR A 47 13.10 -0.68 -1.38
C THR A 47 12.13 0.47 -1.12
N GLU A 48 11.46 0.52 0.03
CA GLU A 48 10.60 1.63 0.46
C GLU A 48 11.35 2.96 0.42
N ARG A 49 12.58 2.99 0.95
CA ARG A 49 13.46 4.17 0.93
C ARG A 49 13.83 4.66 -0.47
N LEU A 50 13.60 3.85 -1.50
CA LEU A 50 13.85 4.28 -2.88
C LEU A 50 12.73 5.17 -3.43
N GLY A 51 11.54 5.13 -2.84
CA GLY A 51 10.40 5.96 -3.23
C GLY A 51 10.36 7.32 -2.52
N ALA A 52 9.40 8.14 -2.91
CA ALA A 52 9.08 9.40 -2.24
C ALA A 52 8.08 9.21 -1.08
N ALA A 53 7.07 8.36 -1.27
CA ALA A 53 6.05 8.07 -0.26
C ALA A 53 5.39 6.71 -0.47
N THR A 54 4.75 6.21 0.59
CA THR A 54 3.87 5.03 0.56
C THR A 54 2.45 5.43 0.97
N VAL A 55 1.49 5.22 0.08
CA VAL A 55 0.08 5.44 0.35
C VAL A 55 -0.51 4.20 1.01
N ALA A 56 -1.10 4.35 2.19
CA ALA A 56 -1.87 3.33 2.86
C ALA A 56 -3.36 3.55 2.58
N VAL A 57 -4.05 2.51 2.12
CA VAL A 57 -5.49 2.59 1.80
C VAL A 57 -6.43 2.47 2.98
N SER A 58 -5.89 2.24 4.19
CA SER A 58 -6.67 2.20 5.42
C SER A 58 -5.80 2.54 6.62
N SER A 59 -6.44 2.96 7.70
CA SER A 59 -5.77 3.16 9.00
C SER A 59 -5.07 1.88 9.47
N THR A 60 -5.65 0.72 9.20
CA THR A 60 -5.07 -0.59 9.48
C THR A 60 -3.76 -0.81 8.73
N VAL A 61 -3.72 -0.54 7.41
CA VAL A 61 -2.47 -0.66 6.63
C VAL A 61 -1.44 0.37 7.11
N ALA A 62 -1.86 1.60 7.39
CA ALA A 62 -0.97 2.64 7.90
C ALA A 62 -0.35 2.24 9.26
N GLY A 63 -1.14 1.67 10.18
CA GLY A 63 -0.66 1.13 11.44
C GLY A 63 0.37 0.02 11.24
N ARG A 64 0.05 -0.96 10.39
CA ARG A 64 0.96 -2.07 10.08
C ARG A 64 2.27 -1.59 9.45
N LEU A 65 2.25 -0.61 8.57
CA LEU A 65 3.46 -0.02 7.99
C LEU A 65 4.36 0.61 9.07
N ARG A 66 3.76 1.33 10.04
CA ARG A 66 4.48 1.90 11.18
C ARG A 66 5.09 0.80 12.06
N ASP A 67 4.30 -0.21 12.42
CA ASP A 67 4.76 -1.35 13.22
C ASP A 67 5.92 -2.09 12.53
N TRP A 68 5.91 -2.11 11.18
CA TRP A 68 6.97 -2.70 10.39
C TRP A 68 8.23 -1.82 10.28
N GLY A 69 8.16 -0.55 10.68
CA GLY A 69 9.29 0.38 10.73
C GLY A 69 9.39 1.31 9.53
N VAL A 70 8.32 1.49 8.74
CA VAL A 70 8.27 2.55 7.73
C VAL A 70 8.17 3.91 8.44
N PRO A 71 9.03 4.90 8.12
CA PRO A 71 8.97 6.22 8.75
C PRO A 71 7.61 6.89 8.57
N ALA A 72 7.07 7.47 9.65
CA ALA A 72 5.71 8.02 9.66
C ALA A 72 5.53 9.19 8.67
N ASP A 73 6.57 10.00 8.49
CA ASP A 73 6.64 11.09 7.53
C ASP A 73 6.56 10.64 6.07
N ARG A 74 6.78 9.34 5.80
CA ARG A 74 6.70 8.73 4.46
C ARG A 74 5.38 8.01 4.19
N ILE A 75 4.52 7.86 5.21
CA ILE A 75 3.21 7.22 5.09
C ILE A 75 2.15 8.29 4.81
N ARG A 76 1.29 8.05 3.82
CA ARG A 76 0.13 8.88 3.51
C ARG A 76 -1.13 8.03 3.55
N LEU A 77 -2.09 8.35 4.42
CA LEU A 77 -3.36 7.64 4.48
C LEU A 77 -4.32 8.23 3.44
N VAL A 78 -4.70 7.43 2.45
CA VAL A 78 -5.70 7.81 1.44
C VAL A 78 -6.64 6.61 1.24
N PRO A 79 -7.83 6.61 1.87
CA PRO A 79 -8.81 5.55 1.67
C PRO A 79 -9.28 5.45 0.23
N ASN A 80 -9.76 4.25 -0.17
CA ASN A 80 -10.38 4.07 -1.47
C ASN A 80 -11.64 4.95 -1.59
N GLY A 81 -11.75 5.70 -2.68
CA GLY A 81 -12.96 6.45 -3.00
C GLY A 81 -14.08 5.52 -3.46
N ILE A 82 -15.32 5.89 -3.11
CA ILE A 82 -16.54 5.29 -3.65
C ILE A 82 -17.37 6.39 -4.33
N ASP A 83 -17.97 6.06 -5.47
CA ASP A 83 -18.92 6.93 -6.15
C ASP A 83 -20.30 6.78 -5.49
N ALA A 84 -20.63 7.70 -4.59
CA ALA A 84 -21.84 7.61 -3.77
C ALA A 84 -23.13 7.58 -4.60
N ASP A 85 -23.18 8.30 -5.71
CA ASP A 85 -24.38 8.38 -6.56
C ASP A 85 -24.67 7.03 -7.22
N ARG A 86 -23.61 6.31 -7.59
CA ARG A 86 -23.71 4.99 -8.22
C ARG A 86 -24.15 3.89 -7.26
N PHE A 87 -23.92 4.07 -5.96
CA PHE A 87 -24.35 3.15 -4.90
C PHE A 87 -25.57 3.65 -4.12
N ARG A 88 -26.23 4.74 -4.59
CA ARG A 88 -27.47 5.20 -4.01
C ARG A 88 -28.52 4.10 -4.08
N PHE A 89 -29.25 3.92 -2.99
CA PHE A 89 -30.34 2.95 -2.94
C PHE A 89 -31.35 3.21 -4.06
N ASP A 90 -31.72 2.13 -4.75
CA ASP A 90 -32.71 2.11 -5.81
C ASP A 90 -33.67 0.94 -5.52
N PRO A 91 -34.94 1.21 -5.15
CA PRO A 91 -35.88 0.17 -4.75
C PRO A 91 -36.22 -0.79 -5.90
N GLU A 92 -36.21 -0.33 -7.15
CA GLU A 92 -36.51 -1.16 -8.32
C GLU A 92 -35.37 -2.13 -8.62
N ARG A 93 -34.11 -1.66 -8.55
CA ARG A 93 -32.92 -2.53 -8.70
C ARG A 93 -32.75 -3.54 -7.56
N ARG A 94 -33.25 -3.25 -6.36
CA ARG A 94 -33.14 -4.14 -5.19
C ARG A 94 -34.08 -5.34 -5.26
N ALA A 95 -35.23 -5.18 -5.93
CA ALA A 95 -36.27 -6.19 -6.01
C ALA A 95 -36.04 -7.22 -7.14
N ALA A 96 -35.13 -6.93 -8.08
CA ALA A 96 -34.69 -7.83 -9.16
C ALA A 96 -33.62 -8.83 -8.67
#